data_AF-A0A105T8S9-F1
#
_entry.id   AF-A0A105T8S9-F1
#
_cell.length_a   1.000
_cell.length_b   1.000
_cell.length_c   1.000
_cell.angle_alpha   90.00
_cell.angle_beta   90.00
_cell.angle_gamma   90.00
#
_symmetry.space_group_name_H-M   'P 1'
#
loop_
_entity.id
_entity.type
_entity.pdbx_description
1 polymer ?
#
loop_
_entity_poly.entity_id
_entity_poly.type
_entity_poly.pdbx_seq_one_letter_code
_entity_poly.pdbx_strand_id
1 'polypeptide(L)' 'MSIPIPAETPDPNIDDPVLPPGEPQPVPEEDPPIKDPVPQGDPPSETPPIKANRSI' A
#
# COMPACT_ATOMS: atom_id res chain seq x y z
N MET A 1 7.11 68.04 -19.94
CA MET A 1 5.94 67.18 -19.65
C MET A 1 6.45 65.76 -19.55
N SER A 2 6.54 65.19 -18.34
CA SER A 2 6.85 63.77 -18.17
C SER A 2 5.55 62.99 -18.17
N ILE A 3 5.31 62.25 -19.24
CA ILE A 3 4.25 61.25 -19.28
C ILE A 3 4.67 60.08 -18.38
N PRO A 4 3.84 59.64 -17.43
CA PRO A 4 4.17 58.48 -16.60
C PRO A 4 4.28 57.23 -17.47
N ILE A 5 5.33 56.45 -17.26
CA ILE A 5 5.48 55.16 -17.94
C ILE A 5 4.46 54.19 -17.33
N PRO A 6 3.69 53.45 -18.15
CA PRO A 6 2.80 52.41 -17.66
C PRO A 6 3.53 51.41 -16.77
N ALA A 7 2.84 50.87 -15.76
CA ALA A 7 3.36 49.72 -15.04
C ALA A 7 3.54 48.54 -16.01
N GLU A 8 4.61 47.78 -15.82
CA GLU A 8 4.87 46.59 -16.63
C GLU A 8 3.75 45.56 -16.40
N THR A 9 3.23 45.01 -17.49
CA THR A 9 2.23 43.94 -17.44
C THR A 9 2.96 42.61 -17.27
N PRO A 10 2.57 41.74 -16.31
CA PRO A 10 3.24 40.45 -16.13
C PRO A 10 3.17 39.63 -17.42
N ASP A 11 4.32 39.10 -17.85
CA ASP A 11 4.44 38.30 -19.06
C ASP A 11 4.19 36.83 -18.69
N PRO A 12 3.11 36.20 -19.20
CA PRO A 12 2.77 34.83 -18.84
C PRO A 12 3.86 33.81 -19.22
N ASN A 13 4.75 34.12 -20.16
CA ASN A 13 5.86 33.23 -20.52
C ASN A 13 7.11 33.43 -19.64
N ILE A 14 7.20 34.55 -18.93
CA ILE A 14 8.35 34.89 -18.06
C ILE A 14 8.00 34.71 -16.57
N ASP A 15 6.84 35.23 -16.15
CA ASP A 15 6.43 35.26 -14.74
C ASP A 15 5.69 33.99 -14.30
N ASP A 16 4.91 33.35 -15.19
CA ASP A 16 4.12 32.13 -14.88
C ASP A 16 4.16 31.12 -16.04
N PRO A 17 5.34 30.58 -16.38
CA PRO A 17 5.48 29.66 -17.49
C PRO A 17 4.70 28.37 -17.23
N VAL A 18 4.01 27.87 -18.26
CA VAL A 18 3.30 26.59 -18.18
C VAL A 18 4.30 25.45 -17.96
N LEU A 19 4.26 24.86 -16.78
CA LEU A 19 5.07 23.69 -16.45
C LEU A 19 4.42 22.41 -17.01
N PRO A 20 5.23 21.41 -17.41
CA PRO A 20 4.70 20.10 -17.73
C PRO A 20 3.98 19.50 -16.50
N PRO A 21 2.99 18.62 -16.71
CA PRO A 21 2.37 17.90 -15.61
C PRO A 21 3.45 17.15 -14.81
N GLY A 22 3.36 17.25 -13.48
CA GLY A 22 4.25 16.53 -12.58
C GLY A 22 4.05 15.02 -12.64
N GLU A 23 4.87 14.29 -11.88
CA GLU A 23 4.73 12.84 -11.77
C GLU A 23 3.36 12.46 -11.17
N PRO A 24 2.77 11.34 -11.61
CA PRO A 24 1.56 10.81 -10.98
C PRO A 24 1.79 10.56 -9.49
N GLN A 25 0.73 10.73 -8.69
CA GLN A 25 0.76 10.35 -7.28
C GLN A 25 1.03 8.84 -7.15
N PRO A 26 1.81 8.39 -6.15
CA PRO A 26 2.01 6.97 -5.90
C PRO A 26 0.67 6.28 -5.62
N VAL A 27 0.49 5.08 -6.16
CA VAL A 27 -0.66 4.25 -5.85
C VAL A 27 -0.60 3.81 -4.37
N PRO A 28 -1.70 3.85 -3.61
CA PRO A 28 -1.73 3.29 -2.26
C PRO A 28 -1.35 1.80 -2.26
N GLU A 29 -0.59 1.37 -1.27
CA GLU A 29 -0.31 -0.06 -1.06
C GLU A 29 -1.59 -0.76 -0.56
N GLU A 30 -1.96 -1.87 -1.19
CA GLU A 30 -3.04 -2.74 -0.72
C GLU A 30 -2.47 -3.73 0.30
N ASP A 31 -3.20 -3.96 1.40
CA ASP A 31 -2.82 -4.98 2.37
C ASP A 31 -2.75 -6.36 1.69
N PRO A 32 -1.76 -7.20 2.02
CA PRO A 32 -1.69 -8.55 1.49
C PRO A 32 -2.93 -9.35 1.94
N PRO A 33 -3.41 -10.31 1.12
CA PRO A 33 -4.57 -11.10 1.47
C PRO A 33 -4.31 -11.86 2.78
N ILE A 34 -5.26 -11.78 3.72
CA ILE A 34 -5.21 -12.57 4.94
C ILE A 34 -5.33 -14.04 4.56
N LYS A 35 -4.32 -14.84 4.89
CA LYS A 35 -4.35 -16.29 4.72
C LYS A 35 -5.29 -16.90 5.75
N ASP A 36 -6.11 -17.84 5.32
CA ASP A 36 -6.89 -18.67 6.24
C ASP A 36 -5.96 -19.37 7.25
N PRO A 37 -6.40 -19.51 8.51
CA PRO A 37 -5.63 -20.27 9.49
C PRO A 37 -5.47 -21.73 9.02
N VAL A 38 -4.26 -22.25 9.12
CA VAL A 38 -4.00 -23.67 8.84
C VAL A 38 -4.73 -24.50 9.90
N PRO A 39 -5.47 -25.56 9.53
CA PRO A 39 -6.07 -26.46 10.49
C PRO A 39 -5.00 -27.04 11.43
N GLN A 40 -5.07 -26.69 12.71
CA GLN A 40 -4.23 -27.30 13.72
C GLN A 40 -4.87 -28.61 14.14
N GLY A 41 -4.14 -29.72 14.01
CA GLY A 41 -4.60 -31.04 14.47
C GLY A 41 -4.68 -31.12 16.00
N ASP A 42 -5.38 -32.13 16.50
CA ASP A 42 -5.42 -32.42 17.93
C ASP A 42 -4.01 -32.73 18.46
N PRO A 43 -3.70 -32.35 19.72
CA PRO A 43 -2.46 -32.75 20.36
C PRO A 43 -2.36 -34.29 20.46
N PRO A 44 -1.14 -34.84 20.54
CA PRO A 44 -0.98 -36.27 20.78
C PRO A 44 -1.64 -36.67 22.10
N SER A 45 -2.28 -37.84 22.13
CA SER A 45 -2.85 -38.39 23.36
C SER A 45 -1.73 -38.80 24.33
N GLU A 46 -1.89 -38.48 25.62
CA GLU A 46 -1.00 -38.95 26.69
C GLU A 46 -1.21 -40.43 27.01
N THR A 47 -2.38 -40.98 26.67
CA THR A 47 -2.70 -42.37 26.97
C THR A 47 -1.98 -43.33 26.01
N PRO A 48 -1.23 -44.32 26.53
CA PRO A 48 -0.62 -45.33 25.68
C PRO A 48 -1.69 -46.21 25.04
N PRO A 49 -1.46 -46.72 23.82
CA PRO A 49 -2.40 -47.61 23.15
C PRO A 49 -2.59 -48.89 23.98
N ILE A 50 -3.85 -49.27 24.18
CA ILE A 50 -4.19 -50.52 24.86
C ILE A 50 -3.75 -51.67 23.96
N LYS A 51 -2.84 -52.52 24.45
CA LYS A 51 -2.44 -53.75 23.74
C LYS A 51 -3.68 -54.62 23.58
N ALA A 52 -4.08 -54.89 22.34
CA ALA A 52 -5.09 -55.88 22.05
C ALA A 52 -4.58 -57.25 22.53
N ASN A 53 -5.06 -57.71 23.67
CA ASN A 53 -4.89 -59.07 24.11
C ASN A 53 -5.70 -59.97 23.18
N ARG A 54 -5.04 -60.47 22.12
CA ARG A 54 -5.56 -61.56 21.32
C ARG A 54 -5.59 -62.81 22.21
N SER A 55 -6.72 -63.06 22.88
CA SER A 55 -7.00 -64.37 23.47
C SER A 55 -6.97 -65.41 22.35
N ILE A 56 -6.03 -66.34 22.47
CA ILE A 56 -5.98 -67.61 21.75
C ILE A 56 -6.71 -68.68 22.54
#